data_AF-A0A7V9UZ70-F1
#
_entry.id   AF-A0A7V9UZ70-F1
#
_cell.length_a   1.000
_cell.length_b   1.000
_cell.length_c   1.000
_cell.angle_alpha   90.00
_cell.angle_beta   90.00
_cell.angle_gamma   90.00
#
_symmetry.space_group_name_H-M   'P 1'
#
loop_
_entity.id
_entity.type
_entity.pdbx_description
1 polymer ?
#
loop_
_entity_poly.entity_id
_entity_poly.type
_entity_poly.pdbx_seq_one_letter_code
_entity_poly.pdbx_strand_id
1 'polypeptide(L)' 'MWGRRNRDRLRPLDEAAAYARCHGDRDDNVRIVTLPPRRLRYEQVLSSGEAIRKDFEERLDTREPEAAV' A
#
# COMPACT_ATOMS: atom_id res chain seq x y z
N MET A 1 -4.78 -24.20 -38.91
CA MET A 1 -3.82 -23.34 -38.17
C MET A 1 -4.49 -21.99 -37.93
N TRP A 2 -5.08 -21.77 -36.76
CA TRP A 2 -5.57 -20.44 -36.38
C TRP A 2 -4.41 -19.65 -35.80
N GLY A 3 -4.04 -18.58 -36.50
CA GLY A 3 -2.91 -17.72 -36.16
C GLY A 3 -3.03 -17.21 -34.73
N ARG A 4 -1.89 -17.20 -34.03
CA ARG A 4 -1.76 -16.43 -32.80
C ARG A 4 -2.24 -15.02 -33.11
N ARG A 5 -3.32 -14.56 -32.47
CA ARG A 5 -3.53 -13.12 -32.32
C ARG A 5 -2.29 -12.64 -31.59
N ASN A 6 -1.45 -11.89 -32.29
CA ASN A 6 -0.52 -11.00 -31.62
C ASN A 6 -1.36 -10.25 -30.59
N ARG A 7 -1.11 -10.48 -29.29
CA ARG A 7 -1.53 -9.53 -28.27
C ARG A 7 -0.68 -8.31 -28.57
N ASP A 8 -1.10 -7.50 -29.54
CA ASP A 8 -0.61 -6.14 -29.71
C ASP A 8 -0.59 -5.58 -28.30
N ARG A 9 0.60 -5.31 -27.78
CA ARG A 9 0.80 -4.89 -26.40
C ARG A 9 -0.10 -3.67 -26.24
N LEU A 10 -1.24 -3.87 -25.57
CA LEU A 10 -2.21 -2.81 -25.37
C LEU A 10 -1.43 -1.64 -24.80
N ARG A 11 -1.55 -0.46 -25.43
CA ARG A 11 -0.82 0.71 -24.97
C ARG A 11 -1.12 0.90 -23.48
N PRO A 12 -0.12 1.19 -22.64
CA PRO A 12 -0.35 1.54 -21.25
C PRO A 12 -1.44 2.62 -21.19
N LEU A 13 -2.43 2.39 -20.34
CA LEU A 13 -3.50 3.34 -20.10
C LEU A 13 -3.04 4.29 -19.00
N ASP A 14 -3.17 5.59 -19.23
CA ASP A 14 -2.99 6.56 -18.15
C ASP A 14 -4.19 6.55 -17.19
N GLU A 15 -4.02 7.19 -16.04
CA GLU A 15 -5.06 7.25 -15.01
C GLU A 15 -6.34 7.94 -15.52
N ALA A 16 -6.19 9.01 -16.32
CA ALA A 16 -7.32 9.75 -16.87
C ALA A 16 -8.19 8.88 -17.79
N ALA A 17 -7.58 8.12 -18.69
CA ALA A 17 -8.30 7.23 -19.59
C ALA A 17 -8.85 6.00 -18.86
N ALA A 18 -8.20 5.53 -17.79
CA ALA A 18 -8.75 4.49 -16.92
C ALA A 18 -10.00 4.97 -16.19
N TYR A 19 -9.92 6.16 -15.59
CA TYR A 19 -11.04 6.79 -14.89
C TYR A 19 -12.24 6.99 -15.83
N ALA A 20 -12.02 7.55 -17.01
CA ALA A 20 -13.07 7.78 -18.00
C ALA A 20 -13.81 6.49 -18.40
N ARG A 21 -13.09 5.37 -18.52
CA ARG A 21 -13.69 4.07 -18.86
C ARG A 21 -14.54 3.49 -17.74
N CYS A 22 -14.17 3.70 -16.49
CA CYS A 22 -14.83 3.10 -15.33
C CYS A 22 -15.95 3.99 -14.77
N HIS A 23 -15.76 5.31 -14.82
CA HIS A 23 -16.57 6.28 -14.08
C HIS A 23 -17.12 7.40 -14.98
N GLY A 24 -16.70 7.49 -16.24
CA GLY A 24 -17.06 8.58 -17.15
C GLY A 24 -16.23 9.85 -16.90
N ASP A 25 -16.74 10.97 -17.38
CA ASP A 25 -16.06 12.25 -17.20
C ASP A 25 -16.01 12.64 -15.73
N ARG A 26 -14.87 13.21 -15.34
CA ARG A 26 -14.64 13.69 -13.98
C ARG A 26 -15.43 14.98 -13.75
N ASP A 27 -16.16 15.04 -12.64
CA ASP A 27 -16.85 16.22 -12.17
C ASP A 27 -16.08 16.93 -11.03
N ASP A 28 -16.67 18.00 -10.51
CA ASP A 28 -16.08 18.81 -9.43
C ASP A 28 -16.01 18.08 -8.08
N ASN A 29 -16.64 16.90 -7.94
CA ASN A 29 -16.63 16.11 -6.72
C ASN A 29 -15.33 15.31 -6.55
N VAL A 30 -14.52 15.17 -7.61
CA VAL A 30 -13.24 14.44 -7.55
C VAL A 30 -12.08 15.42 -7.70
N ARG A 31 -11.10 15.35 -6.81
CA ARG A 31 -9.90 16.20 -6.80
C ARG A 31 -8.63 15.36 -6.91
N ILE A 32 -7.81 15.61 -7.93
CA ILE A 32 -6.45 15.08 -7.98
C ILE A 32 -5.60 15.88 -7.00
N VAL A 33 -5.00 15.18 -6.06
CA VAL A 33 -4.10 15.77 -5.05
C VAL A 33 -2.72 15.16 -5.21
N THR A 34 -1.69 16.01 -5.18
CA THR A 34 -0.31 15.54 -5.12
C THR A 34 -0.08 15.01 -3.71
N LEU A 35 0.13 13.69 -3.61
CA LEU A 35 0.49 13.08 -2.34
C LEU A 35 1.86 13.62 -1.89
N PRO A 36 2.02 13.97 -0.61
CA PRO A 36 3.34 14.30 -0.10
C PRO A 36 4.28 13.10 -0.28
N PRO A 37 5.60 13.33 -0.37
CA PRO A 37 6.57 12.25 -0.45
C PRO A 37 6.28 11.18 0.60
N ARG A 38 6.22 9.91 0.18
CA ARG A 38 6.01 8.79 1.11
C ARG A 38 7.08 8.90 2.18
N ARG A 39 6.67 8.96 3.46
CA ARG A 39 7.60 8.99 4.59
C ARG A 39 8.61 7.86 4.42
N LEU A 40 9.89 8.16 4.64
CA LEU A 40 10.94 7.15 4.65
C LEU A 40 10.51 6.05 5.62
N ARG A 41 10.31 4.85 5.07
CA ARG A 41 10.18 3.66 5.90
C ARG A 41 11.58 3.35 6.38
N TYR A 42 11.80 3.33 7.68
CA TYR A 42 13.09 2.93 8.23
C TYR A 42 13.29 1.45 7.89
N GLU A 43 14.01 1.18 6.80
CA GLU A 43 14.30 -0.16 6.30
C GLU A 43 14.88 -1.04 7.42
N GLN A 44 15.69 -0.45 8.31
CA GLN A 44 16.27 -1.14 9.47
C GLN A 44 15.23 -1.61 10.49
N VAL A 45 14.12 -0.88 10.64
CA VAL A 45 13.01 -1.23 11.55
C VAL A 45 12.12 -2.30 10.90
N LEU A 46 11.93 -2.23 9.58
CA LEU A 46 11.12 -3.21 8.85
C LEU A 46 11.85 -4.54 8.63
N SER A 47 13.18 -4.52 8.48
CA SER A 47 13.99 -5.74 8.33
C SER A 47 14.12 -6.54 9.63
N SER A 48 13.90 -5.90 10.78
CA SER A 48 14.01 -6.48 12.12
C SER A 48 12.66 -6.76 12.78
N GLY A 49 11.56 -6.81 12.03
CA GLY A 49 10.21 -6.97 12.58
C GLY A 49 10.04 -8.15 13.55
N GLU A 50 10.70 -9.28 13.28
CA GLU A 50 10.71 -10.43 14.19
C GLU A 50 11.49 -10.20 15.50
N ALA A 51 12.57 -9.42 15.46
CA ALA A 51 13.28 -9.02 16.68
C ALA A 51 12.41 -8.11 17.54
N ILE A 52 11.73 -7.14 16.91
CA ILE A 52 10.80 -6.23 17.59
C ILE A 52 9.65 -7.02 18.25
N ARG A 53 9.12 -8.05 17.58
CA ARG A 53 8.08 -8.91 18.14
C ARG A 53 8.57 -9.62 19.41
N LYS A 54 9.75 -10.25 19.36
CA LYS A 54 10.33 -10.97 20.51
C LYS A 54 10.61 -10.05 21.70
N ASP A 55 11.23 -8.90 21.46
CA ASP A 55 11.53 -7.93 22.52
C ASP A 55 10.24 -7.43 23.21
N PHE A 56 9.15 -7.33 22.45
CA PHE A 56 7.85 -6.95 23.00
C PHE A 56 7.22 -8.06 23.85
N GLU A 57 7.32 -9.31 23.39
CA GLU A 57 6.85 -10.48 24.16
C GLU A 57 7.60 -10.61 25.49
N GLU A 58 8.93 -10.48 25.48
CA GLU A 58 9.73 -10.51 26.72
C GLU A 58 9.32 -9.42 27.72
N ARG A 59 8.99 -8.22 27.23
CA ARG A 59 8.48 -7.13 28.07
C ARG A 59 7.09 -7.40 28.62
N LEU A 60 6.23 -8.08 27.88
CA LEU A 60 4.90 -8.48 28.37
C LEU A 60 5.02 -9.57 29.43
N ASP A 61 5.88 -10.56 29.21
CA ASP A 61 6.10 -11.66 30.16
C ASP A 61 6.69 -11.18 31.48
N THR A 62 7.55 -10.14 31.42
CA THR A 62 8.15 -9.52 32.61
C THR A 62 7.29 -8.43 33.25
N ARG A 63 6.14 -8.10 32.65
CA ARG A 63 5.28 -7.03 33.15
C ARG A 63 4.59 -7.49 34.44
N GLU A 64 4.77 -6.73 35.52
CA GLU A 64 4.00 -6.94 36.74
C GLU A 64 2.50 -6.72 36.46
N PRO A 65 1.62 -7.58 37.02
CA PRO A 65 0.18 -7.39 36.86
C PRO A 65 -0.21 -6.01 37.39
N GLU A 66 -0.95 -5.26 36.59
CA GLU A 66 -1.50 -3.98 37.01
C GLU A 66 -2.31 -4.25 38.28
N ALA A 67 -1.92 -3.61 39.40
CA ALA A 67 -2.62 -3.76 40.66
C ALA A 67 -4.08 -3.38 40.41
N ALA A 68 -4.98 -4.36 40.48
CA ALA A 68 -6.41 -4.12 40.35
C ALA A 68 -6.83 -3.20 41.51
N VAL A 69 -6.99 -1.91 41.21
CA VAL A 69 -7.56 -0.90 42.11
C VAL A 69 -9.07 -0.93 41.99
#